data_AF-A0AAW0CNJ4-F1
#
_entry.id   AF-A0AAW0CNJ4-F1
#
_cell.length_a   1.000
_cell.length_b   1.000
_cell.length_c   1.000
_cell.angle_alpha   90.00
_cell.angle_beta   90.00
_cell.angle_gamma   90.00
#
_symmetry.space_group_name_H-M   'P 1'
#
loop_
_entity.id
_entity.type
_entity.pdbx_description
1 polymer ?
#
loop_
_entity_poly.entity_id
_entity_poly.type
_entity_poly.pdbx_seq_one_letter_code
_entity_poly.pdbx_strand_id
1 'polypeptide(L)'
;MATAPHMPDEIVSEILTPLLKLPDEVFSDTSVKPLLAPGYSSSAYLQVCKAWFRVATPLLYNVVILRTTSQANALAAVLESHKEIGVFIKKLRIEGGFGNAMQSILSSTTGVNDLYLTIGIYGGDNVQGLCAGLSLINPRRVILVDEMAKPRKNKATALLEQTLDHQIPKWDKLKTFHFPYTDVNHNSILKKRGAAVALALTKSSTLEILVMNMGFSFLPYLRKLIDMPSFKLFHCQPLAAFPGAITASMFRSQPQWVWDRFHRSIENDSDLKARIHCIAVPPTTEESKATGCFLFINDDMDNSVQGENLTSFSKIENTTWPISTALSDDMGNCAQVKNLTDFARIGNTTGSTVTALNVRLYSKPFCSIDPGLLLPFTSLVNLYWYSEGIEFSEPVPNFPALETLETLTIRHEMLPGPALLSNELNLTLPCLRKLELYRVNIPAAISFTNRNGARLVHLTAPTEIFIDIEVFDLCPNLNTLTVTPARQIALPEHFLVRSVPHVSLQKIRFSTTHITFESMFENLQPESFPSLKDIQAADIKWPTTERMIKKNTWIPLSEILRHKGIKFTDRNGVGGSGGRAS
;
A
#
# COMPACT_ATOMS: atom_id res chain seq x y z
N MET A 1 -3.85 -48.78 -34.37
CA MET A 1 -3.46 -47.67 -33.48
C MET A 1 -3.80 -48.09 -32.06
N ALA A 2 -2.80 -48.26 -31.19
CA ALA A 2 -3.04 -48.60 -29.79
C ALA A 2 -3.77 -47.43 -29.13
N THR A 3 -4.95 -47.70 -28.55
CA THR A 3 -5.65 -46.73 -27.72
C THR A 3 -4.77 -46.43 -26.51
N ALA A 4 -4.34 -45.17 -26.35
CA ALA A 4 -3.61 -44.75 -25.17
C ALA A 4 -4.39 -45.19 -23.91
N PRO A 5 -3.72 -45.70 -22.87
CA PRO A 5 -4.38 -46.15 -21.67
C PRO A 5 -5.25 -45.03 -21.08
N HIS A 6 -6.49 -45.37 -20.72
CA HIS A 6 -7.45 -44.44 -20.15
C HIS A 6 -6.93 -43.96 -18.78
N MET A 7 -6.63 -42.67 -18.68
CA MET A 7 -6.29 -42.05 -17.39
C MET A 7 -7.57 -41.83 -16.58
N PRO A 8 -7.64 -42.27 -15.32
CA PRO A 8 -8.78 -42.00 -14.44
C PRO A 8 -9.05 -40.51 -14.27
N ASP A 9 -10.32 -40.13 -14.12
CA ASP A 9 -10.74 -38.73 -14.03
C ASP A 9 -10.16 -38.03 -12.78
N GLU A 10 -9.89 -38.77 -11.71
CA GLU A 10 -9.27 -38.27 -10.48
C GLU A 10 -7.85 -37.76 -10.74
N ILE A 11 -7.07 -38.52 -11.52
CA ILE A 11 -5.69 -38.15 -11.87
C ILE A 11 -5.69 -36.96 -12.82
N VAL A 12 -6.61 -36.93 -13.79
CA VAL A 12 -6.78 -35.76 -14.68
C VAL A 12 -7.16 -34.52 -13.86
N SER A 13 -8.03 -34.67 -12.87
CA SER A 13 -8.47 -33.58 -11.99
C SER A 13 -7.31 -33.07 -11.13
N GLU A 14 -6.49 -33.95 -10.57
CA GLU A 14 -5.31 -33.61 -9.76
C GLU A 14 -4.28 -32.82 -10.60
N ILE A 15 -4.03 -33.25 -11.85
CA ILE A 15 -3.14 -32.55 -12.78
C ILE A 15 -3.68 -31.16 -13.14
N LEU A 16 -4.99 -31.05 -13.39
CA LEU A 16 -5.61 -29.82 -13.88
C LEU A 16 -5.91 -28.80 -12.78
N THR A 17 -6.16 -29.25 -11.55
CA THR A 17 -6.51 -28.37 -10.43
C THR A 17 -5.54 -27.22 -10.22
N PRO A 18 -4.21 -27.42 -10.09
CA PRO A 18 -3.28 -26.29 -9.89
C PRO A 18 -3.18 -25.37 -11.11
N LEU A 19 -3.57 -25.83 -12.30
CA LEU A 19 -3.52 -25.05 -13.55
C LEU A 19 -4.78 -24.22 -13.79
N LEU A 20 -5.93 -24.68 -13.32
CA LEU A 20 -7.25 -24.09 -13.57
C LEU A 20 -7.86 -23.39 -12.35
N LYS A 21 -7.52 -23.83 -11.14
CA LYS A 21 -8.10 -23.30 -9.90
C LYS A 21 -7.47 -21.95 -9.56
N LEU A 22 -8.31 -20.92 -9.45
CA LEU A 22 -7.88 -19.62 -8.93
C LEU A 22 -7.81 -19.68 -7.39
N PRO A 23 -6.65 -19.35 -6.77
CA PRO A 23 -6.56 -19.24 -5.32
C PRO A 23 -7.55 -18.21 -4.76
N ASP A 24 -8.01 -18.40 -3.53
CA ASP A 24 -9.04 -17.53 -2.95
C ASP A 24 -8.51 -16.13 -2.67
N GLU A 25 -7.23 -16.03 -2.31
CA GLU A 25 -6.49 -14.79 -2.06
C GLU A 25 -6.46 -13.95 -3.34
N VAL A 26 -6.33 -14.60 -4.49
CA VAL A 26 -6.32 -13.96 -5.81
C VAL A 26 -7.74 -13.53 -6.21
N PHE A 27 -8.74 -14.37 -5.95
CA PHE A 27 -10.15 -14.02 -6.20
C PHE A 27 -10.60 -12.81 -5.36
N SER A 28 -10.24 -12.83 -4.07
CA SER A 28 -10.61 -11.81 -3.08
C SER A 28 -9.72 -10.58 -3.09
N ASP A 29 -8.65 -10.56 -3.91
CA ASP A 29 -7.76 -9.41 -4.00
C ASP A 29 -8.53 -8.16 -4.42
N THR A 30 -8.52 -7.18 -3.52
CA THR A 30 -9.13 -5.85 -3.71
C THR A 30 -8.14 -4.85 -4.29
N SER A 31 -6.88 -5.25 -4.49
CA SER A 31 -5.88 -4.43 -5.15
C SER A 31 -6.25 -4.23 -6.61
N VAL A 32 -5.93 -3.04 -7.14
CA VAL A 32 -6.21 -2.66 -8.55
C VAL A 32 -5.26 -3.38 -9.52
N LYS A 33 -4.49 -4.36 -9.06
CA LYS A 33 -3.54 -5.06 -9.92
C LYS A 33 -4.32 -5.89 -10.93
N PRO A 34 -3.97 -5.80 -12.23
CA PRO A 34 -4.47 -6.76 -13.20
C PRO A 34 -4.13 -8.15 -12.68
N LEU A 35 -5.15 -9.01 -12.53
CA LEU A 35 -4.90 -10.43 -12.31
C LEU A 35 -4.09 -10.91 -13.50
N LEU A 36 -2.79 -11.12 -13.27
CA LEU A 36 -1.89 -11.67 -14.27
C LEU A 36 -2.35 -13.11 -14.47
N ALA A 37 -3.01 -13.37 -15.60
CA ALA A 37 -3.23 -14.73 -16.02
C ALA A 37 -1.84 -15.36 -16.28
N PRO A 38 -1.61 -16.62 -15.88
CA PRO A 38 -0.45 -17.37 -16.36
C PRO A 38 -0.42 -17.32 -17.90
N GLY A 39 0.78 -17.36 -18.50
CA GLY A 39 1.02 -17.04 -19.91
C GLY A 39 0.31 -17.90 -20.99
N TYR A 40 -0.59 -18.81 -20.59
CA TYR A 40 -1.33 -19.68 -21.49
C TYR A 40 -2.85 -19.53 -21.28
N SER A 41 -3.61 -19.62 -22.37
CA SER A 41 -5.08 -19.64 -22.29
C SER A 41 -5.55 -20.92 -21.58
N SER A 42 -6.29 -20.77 -20.48
CA SER A 42 -6.87 -21.90 -19.75
C SER A 42 -7.82 -22.75 -20.60
N SER A 43 -8.34 -22.20 -21.70
CA SER A 43 -9.16 -22.95 -22.67
C SER A 43 -8.39 -24.01 -23.45
N ALA A 44 -7.06 -23.93 -23.54
CA ALA A 44 -6.24 -24.90 -24.27
C ALA A 44 -6.34 -26.31 -23.67
N TYR A 45 -6.50 -26.40 -22.34
CA TYR A 45 -6.65 -27.67 -21.64
C TYR A 45 -7.95 -28.41 -22.02
N LEU A 46 -8.98 -27.68 -22.47
CA LEU A 46 -10.23 -28.28 -22.93
C LEU A 46 -10.09 -29.03 -24.27
N GLN A 47 -9.04 -28.74 -25.04
CA GLN A 47 -8.86 -29.25 -26.41
C GLN A 47 -7.98 -30.50 -26.47
N VAL A 48 -7.43 -30.97 -25.34
CA VAL A 48 -6.50 -32.11 -25.31
C VAL A 48 -7.20 -33.42 -25.68
N CYS A 49 -8.25 -33.80 -24.95
CA CYS A 49 -9.07 -34.97 -25.24
C CYS A 49 -10.45 -34.88 -24.54
N LYS A 50 -11.37 -35.81 -24.83
CA LYS A 50 -12.72 -35.82 -24.24
C LYS A 50 -12.72 -35.96 -22.70
N ALA A 51 -11.80 -36.73 -22.14
CA ALA A 51 -11.67 -36.88 -20.68
C ALA A 51 -11.22 -35.56 -20.03
N TRP A 52 -10.21 -34.91 -20.62
CA TRP A 52 -9.77 -33.59 -20.18
C TRP A 52 -10.89 -32.56 -20.30
N PHE A 53 -11.62 -32.52 -21.42
CA PHE A 53 -12.78 -31.65 -21.56
C PHE A 53 -13.81 -31.85 -20.43
N ARG A 54 -14.18 -33.11 -20.15
CA ARG A 54 -15.16 -33.45 -19.11
C ARG A 54 -14.70 -33.01 -17.71
N VAL A 55 -13.44 -33.27 -17.35
CA VAL A 55 -12.88 -32.99 -16.03
C VAL A 55 -12.52 -31.51 -15.86
N ALA A 56 -11.97 -30.88 -16.90
CA ALA A 56 -11.54 -29.49 -16.89
C ALA A 56 -12.71 -28.50 -16.88
N THR A 57 -13.84 -28.82 -17.53
CA THR A 57 -15.00 -27.92 -17.63
C THR A 57 -15.49 -27.42 -16.25
N PRO A 58 -15.80 -28.29 -15.27
CA PRO A 58 -16.22 -27.82 -13.94
C PRO A 58 -15.13 -27.04 -13.20
N LEU A 59 -13.85 -27.39 -13.40
CA LEU A 59 -12.72 -26.67 -12.78
C LEU A 59 -12.56 -25.26 -13.36
N LEU A 60 -12.64 -25.13 -14.68
CA LEU A 60 -12.50 -23.86 -15.41
C LEU A 60 -13.64 -22.89 -15.06
N TYR A 61 -14.88 -23.38 -15.03
CA TYR A 61 -16.05 -22.55 -14.73
C TYR A 61 -16.28 -22.33 -13.23
N ASN A 62 -15.49 -22.96 -12.35
CA ASN A 62 -15.67 -22.81 -10.90
C ASN A 62 -15.59 -21.34 -10.44
N VAL A 63 -14.67 -20.58 -11.04
CA VAL A 63 -14.42 -19.17 -10.77
C VAL A 63 -14.50 -18.37 -12.07
N VAL A 64 -15.47 -17.45 -12.14
CA VAL A 64 -15.68 -16.59 -13.31
C VAL A 64 -15.37 -15.15 -12.94
N ILE A 65 -14.60 -14.46 -13.79
CA ILE A 65 -14.24 -13.05 -13.65
C ILE A 65 -14.68 -12.28 -14.89
N LEU A 66 -15.57 -11.30 -14.69
CA LEU A 66 -16.11 -10.45 -15.74
C LEU A 66 -15.59 -9.02 -15.58
N ARG A 67 -14.82 -8.57 -16.56
CA ARG A 67 -14.22 -7.21 -16.62
C ARG A 67 -14.68 -6.39 -17.80
N THR A 68 -15.32 -7.04 -18.78
CA THR A 68 -15.69 -6.43 -20.04
C THR A 68 -17.06 -6.91 -20.49
N THR A 69 -17.75 -6.05 -21.24
CA THR A 69 -19.05 -6.38 -21.84
C THR A 69 -18.96 -7.59 -22.78
N SER A 70 -17.86 -7.73 -23.52
CA SER A 70 -17.62 -8.88 -24.41
C SER A 70 -17.53 -10.21 -23.64
N GLN A 71 -16.86 -10.22 -22.49
CA GLN A 71 -16.80 -11.42 -21.64
C GLN A 71 -18.19 -11.79 -21.09
N ALA A 72 -18.95 -10.80 -20.62
CA ALA A 72 -20.30 -11.04 -20.12
C ALA A 72 -21.24 -11.55 -21.21
N ASN A 73 -21.22 -10.96 -22.40
CA ASN A 73 -22.04 -11.43 -23.53
C ASN A 73 -21.66 -12.84 -23.97
N ALA A 74 -20.36 -13.15 -24.06
CA ALA A 74 -19.90 -14.48 -24.42
C ALA A 74 -20.35 -15.53 -23.39
N LEU A 75 -20.21 -15.23 -22.10
CA LEU A 75 -20.68 -16.14 -21.05
C LEU A 75 -22.20 -16.31 -21.07
N ALA A 76 -22.96 -15.23 -21.25
CA ALA A 76 -24.41 -15.30 -21.35
C ALA A 76 -24.85 -16.21 -22.50
N ALA A 77 -24.24 -16.09 -23.69
CA ALA A 77 -24.53 -16.94 -24.84
C ALA A 77 -24.18 -18.42 -24.58
N VAL A 78 -23.07 -18.69 -23.90
CA VAL A 78 -22.69 -20.06 -23.49
C VAL A 78 -23.72 -20.63 -22.52
N LEU A 79 -24.12 -19.88 -21.49
CA LEU A 79 -25.09 -20.35 -20.49
C LEU A 79 -26.50 -20.52 -21.06
N GLU A 80 -26.86 -19.73 -22.08
CA GLU A 80 -28.13 -19.89 -22.79
C GLU A 80 -28.17 -21.20 -23.60
N SER A 81 -27.05 -21.56 -24.23
CA SER A 81 -26.91 -22.79 -25.02
C SER A 81 -26.64 -24.03 -24.15
N HIS A 82 -26.01 -23.84 -22.99
CA HIS A 82 -25.50 -24.90 -22.11
C HIS A 82 -25.77 -24.56 -20.64
N LYS A 83 -27.04 -24.62 -20.24
CA LYS A 83 -27.50 -24.24 -18.89
C LYS A 83 -26.81 -25.05 -17.78
N GLU A 84 -26.42 -26.28 -18.08
CA GLU A 84 -25.69 -27.17 -17.17
C GLU A 84 -24.35 -26.59 -16.74
N ILE A 85 -23.72 -25.71 -17.53
CA ILE A 85 -22.46 -25.05 -17.15
C ILE A 85 -22.66 -24.10 -15.96
N GLY A 86 -23.84 -23.49 -15.86
CA GLY A 86 -24.17 -22.52 -14.81
C GLY A 86 -24.07 -23.10 -13.39
N VAL A 87 -24.28 -24.41 -13.24
CA VAL A 87 -24.19 -25.09 -11.94
C VAL A 87 -22.75 -25.21 -11.43
N PHE A 88 -21.76 -25.13 -12.32
CA PHE A 88 -20.34 -25.20 -11.96
C PHE A 88 -19.81 -23.87 -11.43
N ILE A 89 -20.46 -22.75 -11.75
CA ILE A 89 -20.05 -21.41 -11.31
C ILE A 89 -20.35 -21.24 -9.83
N LYS A 90 -19.31 -21.31 -8.98
CA LYS A 90 -19.40 -21.15 -7.52
C LYS A 90 -18.93 -19.78 -7.06
N LYS A 91 -17.96 -19.19 -7.75
CA LYS A 91 -17.44 -17.85 -7.47
C LYS A 91 -17.60 -16.96 -8.69
N LEU A 92 -18.19 -15.79 -8.50
CA LEU A 92 -18.45 -14.83 -9.57
C LEU A 92 -17.92 -13.45 -9.17
N ARG A 93 -17.01 -12.90 -9.98
CA ARG A 93 -16.43 -11.57 -9.81
C ARG A 93 -16.87 -10.64 -10.94
N ILE A 94 -17.51 -9.54 -10.58
CA ILE A 94 -18.11 -8.57 -11.50
C ILE A 94 -17.47 -7.20 -11.29
N GLU A 95 -16.70 -6.75 -12.27
CA GLU A 95 -15.99 -5.46 -12.27
C GLU A 95 -16.61 -4.47 -13.28
N GLY A 96 -17.93 -4.29 -13.26
CA GLY A 96 -18.62 -3.35 -14.15
C GLY A 96 -20.12 -3.60 -14.31
N GLY A 97 -20.80 -2.74 -15.08
CA GLY A 97 -22.21 -2.89 -15.44
C GLY A 97 -22.39 -3.36 -16.89
N PHE A 98 -22.55 -4.67 -17.10
CA PHE A 98 -22.57 -5.30 -18.43
C PHE A 98 -23.98 -5.50 -19.02
N GLY A 99 -24.95 -4.67 -18.62
CA GLY A 99 -26.31 -4.66 -19.18
C GLY A 99 -27.08 -5.96 -18.96
N ASN A 100 -27.90 -6.33 -19.95
CA ASN A 100 -28.82 -7.47 -19.87
C ASN A 100 -28.12 -8.83 -19.76
N ALA A 101 -26.88 -8.95 -20.25
CA ALA A 101 -26.10 -10.18 -20.11
C ALA A 101 -25.97 -10.62 -18.65
N MET A 102 -25.88 -9.66 -17.72
CA MET A 102 -25.80 -9.98 -16.29
C MET A 102 -27.06 -10.66 -15.75
N GLN A 103 -28.24 -10.32 -16.27
CA GLN A 103 -29.48 -10.98 -15.86
C GLN A 103 -29.49 -12.43 -16.34
N SER A 104 -29.09 -12.67 -17.60
CA SER A 104 -29.00 -14.02 -18.18
C SER A 104 -27.97 -14.90 -17.47
N ILE A 105 -26.82 -14.32 -17.09
CA ILE A 105 -25.80 -15.02 -16.31
C ILE A 105 -26.37 -15.39 -14.94
N LEU A 106 -26.86 -14.41 -14.18
CA LEU A 106 -27.32 -14.62 -12.80
C LEU A 106 -28.55 -15.53 -12.69
N SER A 107 -29.43 -15.54 -13.71
CA SER A 107 -30.55 -16.50 -13.78
C SER A 107 -30.09 -17.95 -14.04
N SER A 108 -28.92 -18.12 -14.67
CA SER A 108 -28.35 -19.43 -14.99
C SER A 108 -27.36 -19.93 -13.93
N THR A 109 -26.88 -19.05 -13.03
CA THR A 109 -25.87 -19.36 -12.00
C THR A 109 -26.45 -19.33 -10.58
N THR A 110 -27.45 -20.16 -10.31
CA THR A 110 -28.10 -20.22 -8.98
C THR A 110 -27.19 -20.81 -7.89
N GLY A 111 -26.07 -21.42 -8.27
CA GLY A 111 -25.08 -22.03 -7.37
C GLY A 111 -23.94 -21.11 -6.89
N VAL A 112 -24.04 -19.80 -7.15
CA VAL A 112 -23.01 -18.82 -6.73
C VAL A 112 -23.01 -18.69 -5.22
N ASN A 113 -21.91 -19.13 -4.60
CA ASN A 113 -21.67 -19.01 -3.17
C ASN A 113 -20.87 -17.75 -2.83
N ASP A 114 -20.01 -17.31 -3.74
CA ASP A 114 -19.07 -16.22 -3.51
C ASP A 114 -19.25 -15.15 -4.59
N LEU A 115 -19.75 -13.99 -4.18
CA LEU A 115 -19.97 -12.86 -5.06
C LEU A 115 -18.96 -11.76 -4.76
N TYR A 116 -18.11 -11.44 -5.74
CA TYR A 116 -17.30 -10.22 -5.71
C TYR A 116 -17.95 -9.18 -6.62
N LEU A 117 -18.19 -7.98 -6.09
CA LEU A 117 -18.88 -6.91 -6.82
C LEU A 117 -18.15 -5.57 -6.66
N THR A 118 -17.86 -4.91 -7.78
CA THR A 118 -17.32 -3.54 -7.79
C THR A 118 -18.43 -2.50 -7.96
N ILE A 119 -18.49 -1.50 -7.07
CA ILE A 119 -19.40 -0.34 -7.14
C ILE A 119 -18.79 0.84 -7.94
N GLY A 120 -17.52 0.74 -8.36
CA GLY A 120 -16.84 1.68 -9.25
C GLY A 120 -17.37 1.71 -10.70
N ILE A 121 -18.68 1.79 -10.88
CA ILE A 121 -19.39 1.74 -12.16
C ILE A 121 -19.19 3.05 -12.93
N TYR A 122 -18.83 2.94 -14.21
CA TYR A 122 -18.62 4.09 -15.09
C TYR A 122 -19.95 4.67 -15.56
N GLY A 123 -19.97 5.95 -15.94
CA GLY A 123 -21.20 6.62 -16.35
C GLY A 123 -21.86 6.03 -17.61
N GLY A 124 -21.11 5.29 -18.43
CA GLY A 124 -21.61 4.59 -19.63
C GLY A 124 -22.05 3.14 -19.38
N ASP A 125 -21.82 2.60 -18.18
CA ASP A 125 -22.20 1.22 -17.86
C ASP A 125 -23.72 1.10 -17.65
N ASN A 126 -24.28 -0.05 -18.01
CA ASN A 126 -25.68 -0.36 -17.76
C ASN A 126 -25.79 -1.43 -16.66
N VAL A 127 -26.36 -1.06 -15.50
CA VAL A 127 -26.50 -1.97 -14.35
C VAL A 127 -27.88 -2.61 -14.24
N GLN A 128 -28.82 -2.36 -15.16
CA GLN A 128 -30.20 -2.84 -15.02
C GLN A 128 -30.28 -4.37 -14.91
N GLY A 129 -29.61 -5.08 -15.82
CA GLY A 129 -29.59 -6.55 -15.79
C GLY A 129 -28.88 -7.11 -14.56
N LEU A 130 -27.83 -6.42 -14.07
CA LEU A 130 -27.20 -6.77 -12.79
C LEU A 130 -28.18 -6.62 -11.63
N CYS A 131 -28.86 -5.48 -11.54
CA CYS A 131 -29.81 -5.22 -10.45
C CYS A 131 -30.97 -6.21 -10.44
N ALA A 132 -31.51 -6.55 -11.62
CA ALA A 132 -32.56 -7.57 -11.77
C ALA A 132 -32.05 -8.98 -11.45
N GLY A 133 -30.80 -9.30 -11.78
CA GLY A 133 -30.22 -10.62 -11.53
C GLY A 133 -29.83 -10.86 -10.07
N LEU A 134 -29.49 -9.82 -9.28
CA LEU A 134 -29.06 -9.98 -7.89
C LEU A 134 -30.12 -10.63 -6.98
N SER A 135 -31.42 -10.50 -7.31
CA SER A 135 -32.49 -11.19 -6.59
C SER A 135 -32.61 -12.69 -6.93
N LEU A 136 -31.91 -13.17 -7.96
CA LEU A 136 -31.95 -14.56 -8.42
C LEU A 136 -30.85 -15.43 -7.78
N ILE A 137 -29.92 -14.81 -7.05
CA ILE A 137 -28.83 -15.49 -6.35
C ILE A 137 -28.94 -15.26 -4.84
N ASN A 138 -28.29 -16.15 -4.09
CA ASN A 138 -28.30 -16.13 -2.63
C ASN A 138 -26.90 -16.51 -2.11
N PRO A 139 -25.93 -15.59 -2.24
CA PRO A 139 -24.53 -15.86 -1.95
C PRO A 139 -24.30 -16.10 -0.46
N ARG A 140 -23.32 -16.96 -0.15
CA ARG A 140 -22.81 -17.19 1.20
C ARG A 140 -21.79 -16.14 1.62
N ARG A 141 -20.95 -15.70 0.68
CA ARG A 141 -19.92 -14.68 0.88
C ARG A 141 -20.08 -13.57 -0.15
N VAL A 142 -20.04 -12.33 0.30
CA VAL A 142 -20.02 -11.15 -0.58
C VAL A 142 -18.78 -10.32 -0.31
N ILE A 143 -18.07 -9.92 -1.37
CA ILE A 143 -16.92 -9.02 -1.33
C ILE A 143 -17.29 -7.78 -2.15
N LEU A 144 -17.52 -6.66 -1.47
CA LEU A 144 -17.96 -5.43 -2.10
C LEU A 144 -16.79 -4.46 -2.22
N VAL A 145 -16.45 -3.98 -3.41
CA VAL A 145 -15.26 -3.14 -3.64
C VAL A 145 -15.64 -1.82 -4.29
N ASP A 146 -14.98 -0.72 -3.92
CA ASP A 146 -15.19 0.60 -4.51
C ASP A 146 -13.86 1.28 -4.81
N GLU A 147 -13.90 2.28 -5.69
CA GLU A 147 -12.74 3.07 -6.09
C GLU A 147 -12.43 4.11 -4.99
N MET A 148 -11.61 3.74 -4.00
CA MET A 148 -11.37 4.57 -2.81
C MET A 148 -10.84 5.98 -3.11
N ALA A 149 -10.05 6.14 -4.17
CA ALA A 149 -9.45 7.42 -4.51
C ALA A 149 -10.48 8.41 -5.06
N LYS A 150 -11.46 7.92 -5.82
CA LYS A 150 -12.43 8.72 -6.57
C LYS A 150 -13.76 7.95 -6.70
N PRO A 151 -14.51 7.80 -5.59
CA PRO A 151 -15.80 7.14 -5.65
C PRO A 151 -16.70 7.87 -6.65
N ARG A 152 -17.27 7.10 -7.56
CA ARG A 152 -18.08 7.64 -8.64
C ARG A 152 -19.49 7.87 -8.14
N LYS A 153 -20.02 9.07 -8.34
CA LYS A 153 -21.43 9.37 -8.07
C LYS A 153 -22.17 9.51 -9.39
N ASN A 154 -22.90 8.48 -9.79
CA ASN A 154 -23.75 8.51 -10.98
C ASN A 154 -25.06 7.72 -10.75
N LYS A 155 -25.96 7.76 -11.74
CA LYS A 155 -27.27 7.09 -11.65
C LYS A 155 -27.14 5.57 -11.52
N ALA A 156 -26.18 4.97 -12.23
CA ALA A 156 -25.96 3.53 -12.18
C ALA A 156 -25.46 3.06 -10.81
N THR A 157 -24.50 3.79 -10.21
CA THR A 157 -24.04 3.49 -8.84
C THR A 157 -25.17 3.63 -7.83
N ALA A 158 -25.99 4.69 -7.93
CA ALA A 158 -27.11 4.91 -7.01
C ALA A 158 -28.17 3.80 -7.12
N LEU A 159 -28.47 3.33 -8.34
CA LEU A 159 -29.40 2.23 -8.57
C LEU A 159 -28.88 0.90 -7.99
N LEU A 160 -27.58 0.62 -8.18
CA LEU A 160 -26.95 -0.56 -7.60
C LEU A 160 -26.93 -0.51 -6.07
N GLU A 161 -26.61 0.65 -5.48
CA GLU A 161 -26.66 0.87 -4.02
C GLU A 161 -28.07 0.60 -3.46
N GLN A 162 -29.10 1.14 -4.10
CA GLN A 162 -30.49 0.90 -3.71
C GLN A 162 -30.87 -0.58 -3.82
N THR A 163 -30.39 -1.24 -4.87
CA THR A 163 -30.64 -2.67 -5.07
C THR A 163 -29.97 -3.48 -3.96
N LEU A 164 -28.72 -3.19 -3.60
CA LEU A 164 -28.02 -3.88 -2.51
C LEU A 164 -28.71 -3.68 -1.16
N ASP A 165 -29.18 -2.47 -0.83
CA ASP A 165 -29.97 -2.23 0.39
C ASP A 165 -31.22 -3.12 0.46
N HIS A 166 -31.84 -3.41 -0.69
CA HIS A 166 -33.01 -4.27 -0.77
C HIS A 166 -32.70 -5.78 -0.79
N GLN A 167 -31.60 -6.20 -1.41
CA GLN A 167 -31.28 -7.62 -1.59
C GLN A 167 -30.50 -8.22 -0.42
N ILE A 168 -29.58 -7.48 0.21
CA ILE A 168 -28.77 -7.98 1.34
C ILE A 168 -29.64 -8.62 2.45
N PRO A 169 -30.75 -8.00 2.89
CA PRO A 169 -31.61 -8.59 3.92
C PRO A 169 -32.32 -9.88 3.48
N LYS A 170 -32.42 -10.14 2.17
CA LYS A 170 -33.09 -11.31 1.60
C LYS A 170 -32.16 -12.50 1.36
N TRP A 171 -30.85 -12.29 1.43
CA TRP A 171 -29.88 -13.37 1.26
C TRP A 171 -29.75 -14.20 2.53
N ASP A 172 -30.66 -15.17 2.70
CA ASP A 172 -30.68 -16.05 3.87
C ASP A 172 -29.44 -16.94 3.99
N LYS A 173 -28.61 -17.08 2.94
CA LYS A 173 -27.33 -17.81 3.01
C LYS A 173 -26.15 -16.92 3.38
N LEU A 174 -26.29 -15.60 3.44
CA LEU A 174 -25.17 -14.67 3.65
C LEU A 174 -24.54 -14.87 5.02
N LYS A 175 -23.37 -15.52 5.06
CA LYS A 175 -22.58 -15.75 6.29
C LYS A 175 -21.43 -14.77 6.44
N THR A 176 -20.81 -14.37 5.33
CA THR A 176 -19.61 -13.54 5.37
C THR A 176 -19.75 -12.35 4.44
N PHE A 177 -19.43 -11.16 4.95
CA PHE A 177 -19.44 -9.94 4.16
C PHE A 177 -18.10 -9.22 4.30
N HIS A 178 -17.44 -8.94 3.18
CA HIS A 178 -16.21 -8.16 3.12
C HIS A 178 -16.52 -6.76 2.61
N PHE A 179 -16.19 -5.77 3.43
CA PHE A 179 -16.46 -4.36 3.21
C PHE A 179 -15.16 -3.54 3.42
N PRO A 180 -14.29 -3.45 2.40
CA PRO A 180 -12.96 -2.84 2.50
C PRO A 180 -12.99 -1.29 2.49
N TYR A 181 -14.13 -0.66 2.76
CA TYR A 181 -14.25 0.80 2.77
C TYR A 181 -13.59 1.40 4.01
N THR A 182 -12.77 2.41 3.81
CA THR A 182 -12.29 3.25 4.92
C THR A 182 -12.73 4.70 4.76
N ASP A 183 -13.25 5.28 5.84
CA ASP A 183 -13.62 6.70 5.92
C ASP A 183 -12.39 7.63 6.15
N VAL A 184 -11.15 7.15 5.90
CA VAL A 184 -9.95 7.97 6.16
C VAL A 184 -9.88 9.26 5.34
N ASN A 185 -10.58 9.33 4.20
CA ASN A 185 -10.51 10.48 3.31
C ASN A 185 -11.64 11.50 3.49
N HIS A 186 -12.47 11.40 4.55
CA HIS A 186 -13.66 12.25 4.74
C HIS A 186 -14.58 12.29 3.51
N ASN A 187 -14.54 11.26 2.67
CA ASN A 187 -15.29 11.26 1.43
C ASN A 187 -16.76 10.97 1.75
N SER A 188 -17.59 12.01 1.65
CA SER A 188 -19.01 11.95 1.99
C SER A 188 -19.78 10.89 1.20
N ILE A 189 -19.34 10.54 -0.02
CA ILE A 189 -19.95 9.50 -0.84
C ILE A 189 -19.67 8.12 -0.23
N LEU A 190 -18.40 7.79 0.06
CA LEU A 190 -18.04 6.51 0.70
C LEU A 190 -18.72 6.36 2.06
N LYS A 191 -18.75 7.44 2.85
CA LYS A 191 -19.43 7.47 4.15
C LYS A 191 -20.92 7.15 4.01
N LYS A 192 -21.62 7.76 3.05
CA LYS A 192 -23.04 7.51 2.79
C LYS A 192 -23.30 6.08 2.33
N ARG A 193 -22.45 5.54 1.45
CA ARG A 193 -22.53 4.15 0.97
C ARG A 193 -22.29 3.15 2.09
N GLY A 194 -21.24 3.39 2.87
CA GLY A 194 -20.91 2.61 4.06
C GLY A 194 -22.07 2.55 5.04
N ALA A 195 -22.67 3.69 5.34
CA ALA A 195 -23.87 3.77 6.16
C ALA A 195 -25.05 2.96 5.59
N ALA A 196 -25.32 3.06 4.29
CA ALA A 196 -26.43 2.32 3.65
C ALA A 196 -26.21 0.80 3.68
N VAL A 197 -25.02 0.32 3.31
CA VAL A 197 -24.67 -1.10 3.35
C VAL A 197 -24.67 -1.63 4.79
N ALA A 198 -24.09 -0.88 5.74
CA ALA A 198 -24.12 -1.23 7.15
C ALA A 198 -25.56 -1.41 7.67
N LEU A 199 -26.45 -0.47 7.32
CA LEU A 199 -27.85 -0.55 7.69
C LEU A 199 -28.55 -1.76 7.06
N ALA A 200 -28.24 -2.10 5.81
CA ALA A 200 -28.77 -3.30 5.15
C ALA A 200 -28.29 -4.57 5.85
N LEU A 201 -27.01 -4.64 6.24
CA LEU A 201 -26.42 -5.77 6.96
C LEU A 201 -27.07 -5.98 8.33
N THR A 202 -27.46 -4.92 9.05
CA THR A 202 -28.17 -5.04 10.34
C THR A 202 -29.56 -5.69 10.23
N LYS A 203 -30.07 -5.87 9.00
CA LYS A 203 -31.34 -6.53 8.73
C LYS A 203 -31.15 -7.99 8.28
N SER A 204 -29.91 -8.43 8.05
CA SER A 204 -29.63 -9.83 7.70
C SER A 204 -29.85 -10.70 8.93
N SER A 205 -30.55 -11.83 8.80
CA SER A 205 -30.73 -12.78 9.89
C SER A 205 -29.60 -13.79 10.00
N THR A 206 -28.73 -13.91 8.98
CA THR A 206 -27.77 -15.03 8.88
C THR A 206 -26.31 -14.61 8.81
N LEU A 207 -26.02 -13.31 8.81
CA LEU A 207 -24.66 -12.77 8.79
C LEU A 207 -23.89 -13.16 10.06
N GLU A 208 -22.77 -13.85 9.90
CA GLU A 208 -21.91 -14.31 11.00
C GLU A 208 -20.61 -13.53 11.08
N ILE A 209 -20.02 -13.20 9.93
CA ILE A 209 -18.68 -12.62 9.83
C ILE A 209 -18.74 -11.34 9.00
N LEU A 210 -18.29 -10.23 9.57
CA LEU A 210 -18.03 -8.99 8.86
C LEU A 210 -16.52 -8.74 8.84
N VAL A 211 -15.94 -8.65 7.65
CA VAL A 211 -14.55 -8.24 7.44
C VAL A 211 -14.58 -6.82 6.91
N MET A 212 -13.91 -5.87 7.56
CA MET A 212 -13.86 -4.50 7.05
C MET A 212 -12.52 -3.83 7.24
N ASN A 213 -12.21 -2.86 6.38
CA ASN A 213 -11.11 -1.95 6.64
C ASN A 213 -11.62 -0.83 7.56
N MET A 214 -10.83 -0.41 8.54
CA MET A 214 -11.23 0.55 9.58
C MET A 214 -11.83 1.87 9.03
N GLY A 215 -13.04 2.23 9.46
CA GLY A 215 -13.67 3.53 9.20
C GLY A 215 -14.65 3.97 10.30
N PHE A 216 -14.52 5.20 10.80
CA PHE A 216 -15.32 5.72 11.93
C PHE A 216 -16.82 5.78 11.68
N SER A 217 -17.23 5.95 10.42
CA SER A 217 -18.64 6.03 10.03
C SER A 217 -19.43 4.75 10.34
N PHE A 218 -18.74 3.64 10.59
CA PHE A 218 -19.37 2.34 10.81
C PHE A 218 -19.74 2.09 12.28
N LEU A 219 -19.13 2.80 13.23
CA LEU A 219 -19.33 2.60 14.67
C LEU A 219 -20.81 2.60 15.11
N PRO A 220 -21.69 3.50 14.62
CA PRO A 220 -23.10 3.49 15.02
C PRO A 220 -23.86 2.23 14.60
N TYR A 221 -23.39 1.53 13.57
CA TYR A 221 -24.00 0.30 13.06
C TYR A 221 -23.41 -0.94 13.72
N LEU A 222 -22.15 -0.86 14.17
CA LEU A 222 -21.47 -1.97 14.84
C LEU A 222 -22.28 -2.46 16.04
N ARG A 223 -22.86 -1.54 16.85
CA ARG A 223 -23.73 -1.92 17.97
C ARG A 223 -24.91 -2.79 17.52
N LYS A 224 -25.63 -2.35 16.49
CA LYS A 224 -26.76 -3.09 15.92
C LYS A 224 -26.34 -4.46 15.36
N LEU A 225 -25.14 -4.57 14.81
CA LEU A 225 -24.61 -5.85 14.30
C LEU A 225 -24.26 -6.80 15.45
N ILE A 226 -23.64 -6.30 16.52
CA ILE A 226 -23.31 -7.09 17.71
C ILE A 226 -24.58 -7.61 18.40
N ASP A 227 -25.68 -6.84 18.33
CA ASP A 227 -27.00 -7.26 18.83
C ASP A 227 -27.67 -8.35 17.99
N MET A 228 -27.14 -8.68 16.82
CA MET A 228 -27.69 -9.76 15.99
C MET A 228 -27.32 -11.13 16.56
N PRO A 229 -28.29 -12.03 16.80
CA PRO A 229 -28.01 -13.36 17.35
C PRO A 229 -27.08 -14.23 16.50
N SER A 230 -27.05 -14.00 15.19
CA SER A 230 -26.20 -14.74 14.25
C SER A 230 -24.78 -14.19 14.13
N PHE A 231 -24.53 -12.96 14.57
CA PHE A 231 -23.25 -12.29 14.36
C PHE A 231 -22.20 -12.77 15.36
N LYS A 232 -21.05 -13.25 14.85
CA LYS A 232 -20.01 -13.93 15.63
C LYS A 232 -18.68 -13.19 15.63
N LEU A 233 -18.28 -12.69 14.46
CA LEU A 233 -16.93 -12.19 14.24
C LEU A 233 -16.94 -10.87 13.48
N PHE A 234 -16.22 -9.91 14.05
CA PHE A 234 -15.87 -8.68 13.37
C PHE A 234 -14.35 -8.65 13.14
N HIS A 235 -13.92 -8.85 11.89
CA HIS A 235 -12.51 -8.79 11.52
C HIS A 235 -12.18 -7.42 10.94
N CYS A 236 -11.33 -6.69 11.64
CA CYS A 236 -10.87 -5.40 11.17
C CYS A 236 -9.48 -5.51 10.53
N GLN A 237 -9.43 -5.33 9.21
CA GLN A 237 -8.20 -5.36 8.44
C GLN A 237 -7.56 -3.96 8.44
N PRO A 238 -6.23 -3.88 8.59
CA PRO A 238 -5.51 -2.64 8.29
C PRO A 238 -5.71 -2.35 6.81
N LEU A 239 -5.79 -1.07 6.43
CA LEU A 239 -5.69 -0.73 5.01
C LEU A 239 -4.28 -1.16 4.57
N ALA A 240 -4.16 -2.37 4.04
CA ALA A 240 -2.95 -2.81 3.36
C ALA A 240 -2.71 -1.77 2.25
N ALA A 241 -1.48 -1.27 2.14
CA ALA A 241 -1.12 -0.19 1.24
C ALA A 241 -1.65 -0.49 -0.18
N PHE A 242 -2.78 0.14 -0.55
CA PHE A 242 -3.40 -0.05 -1.86
C PHE A 242 -2.41 0.41 -2.93
N PRO A 243 -1.85 -0.49 -3.75
CA PRO A 243 -0.90 -0.11 -4.77
C PRO A 243 -1.73 0.31 -5.98
N GLY A 244 -2.05 1.60 -6.13
CA GLY A 244 -2.72 1.98 -7.38
C GLY A 244 -3.25 3.39 -7.63
N ALA A 245 -3.54 4.26 -6.65
CA ALA A 245 -4.23 5.51 -7.03
C ALA A 245 -3.97 6.78 -6.21
N ILE A 246 -3.35 6.72 -5.05
CA ILE A 246 -2.91 7.92 -4.30
C ILE A 246 -1.58 7.56 -3.66
N THR A 247 -0.66 8.52 -3.66
CA THR A 247 0.78 8.34 -3.39
C THR A 247 1.07 7.33 -2.28
N ALA A 248 2.03 6.43 -2.52
CA ALA A 248 2.63 5.59 -1.48
C ALA A 248 3.23 6.41 -0.31
N SER A 249 3.23 7.74 -0.38
CA SER A 249 3.66 8.65 0.68
C SER A 249 2.53 9.11 1.62
N MET A 250 1.25 8.86 1.30
CA MET A 250 0.12 9.15 2.21
C MET A 250 -0.29 7.95 3.08
N PHE A 251 0.03 6.72 2.67
CA PHE A 251 -0.41 5.49 3.35
C PHE A 251 0.72 4.61 3.91
N ARG A 252 1.99 5.04 3.83
CA ARG A 252 3.13 4.25 4.36
C ARG A 252 3.19 4.18 5.89
N SER A 253 2.36 4.96 6.57
CA SER A 253 1.98 4.79 7.97
C SER A 253 0.45 4.81 7.98
N GLN A 254 -0.18 3.67 8.27
CA GLN A 254 -1.49 3.74 8.92
C GLN A 254 -1.32 4.72 10.08
N PRO A 255 -2.11 5.79 10.16
CA PRO A 255 -1.97 6.64 11.32
C PRO A 255 -2.44 5.80 12.51
N GLN A 256 -1.53 5.49 13.42
CA GLN A 256 -1.84 4.80 14.68
C GLN A 256 -3.05 5.45 15.37
N TRP A 257 -3.26 6.76 15.17
CA TRP A 257 -4.43 7.49 15.65
C TRP A 257 -5.79 6.92 15.18
N VAL A 258 -5.88 6.28 14.00
CA VAL A 258 -7.13 5.66 13.54
C VAL A 258 -7.48 4.48 14.44
N TRP A 259 -6.49 3.64 14.71
CA TRP A 259 -6.59 2.53 15.65
C TRP A 259 -6.85 3.04 17.06
N ASP A 260 -6.07 4.01 17.55
CA ASP A 260 -6.23 4.55 18.90
C ASP A 260 -7.61 5.17 19.10
N ARG A 261 -8.14 5.86 18.08
CA ARG A 261 -9.47 6.47 18.16
C ARG A 261 -10.57 5.40 18.15
N PHE A 262 -10.44 4.35 17.36
CA PHE A 262 -11.37 3.23 17.39
C PHE A 262 -11.32 2.46 18.71
N HIS A 263 -10.11 2.16 19.20
CA HIS A 263 -9.90 1.57 20.53
C HIS A 263 -10.52 2.45 21.61
N ARG A 264 -10.25 3.77 21.61
CA ARG A 264 -10.91 4.71 22.53
C ARG A 264 -12.43 4.71 22.38
N SER A 265 -12.97 4.60 21.17
CA SER A 265 -14.41 4.52 20.95
C SER A 265 -15.01 3.23 21.55
N ILE A 266 -14.32 2.09 21.45
CA ILE A 266 -14.73 0.86 22.13
C ILE A 266 -14.55 1.00 23.64
N GLU A 267 -13.42 1.50 24.12
CA GLU A 267 -13.12 1.64 25.54
C GLU A 267 -14.07 2.59 26.27
N ASN A 268 -14.52 3.65 25.58
CA ASN A 268 -15.48 4.62 26.09
C ASN A 268 -16.94 4.14 26.03
N ASP A 269 -17.22 3.05 25.30
CA ASP A 269 -18.54 2.44 25.20
C ASP A 269 -18.55 1.14 26.02
N SER A 270 -19.07 1.22 27.25
CA SER A 270 -19.01 0.10 28.20
C SER A 270 -19.72 -1.17 27.71
N ASP A 271 -20.75 -1.03 26.87
CA ASP A 271 -21.49 -2.17 26.27
C ASP A 271 -20.64 -2.84 25.18
N LEU A 272 -20.04 -2.06 24.28
CA LEU A 272 -19.11 -2.58 23.27
C LEU A 272 -17.88 -3.22 23.92
N LYS A 273 -17.29 -2.56 24.92
CA LYS A 273 -16.11 -3.07 25.64
C LYS A 273 -16.38 -4.41 26.32
N ALA A 274 -17.56 -4.60 26.90
CA ALA A 274 -17.93 -5.84 27.57
C ALA A 274 -18.14 -7.00 26.59
N ARG A 275 -18.52 -6.70 25.35
CA ARG A 275 -18.92 -7.71 24.36
C ARG A 275 -17.83 -8.00 23.33
N ILE A 276 -16.85 -7.12 23.19
CA ILE A 276 -15.82 -7.23 22.18
C ILE A 276 -14.47 -7.60 22.82
N HIS A 277 -14.02 -8.81 22.53
CA HIS A 277 -12.66 -9.26 22.84
C HIS A 277 -11.73 -8.90 21.67
N CYS A 278 -10.92 -7.85 21.85
CA CYS A 278 -9.96 -7.43 20.83
C CYS A 278 -8.65 -8.24 20.94
N ILE A 279 -8.36 -9.05 19.93
CA ILE A 279 -7.05 -9.67 19.74
C ILE A 279 -6.33 -8.89 18.66
N ALA A 280 -5.42 -8.02 19.09
CA ALA A 280 -4.45 -7.42 18.19
C ALA A 280 -3.42 -8.49 17.81
N VAL A 281 -3.26 -8.78 16.52
CA VAL A 281 -2.22 -9.70 16.06
C VAL A 281 -0.99 -8.86 15.72
N PRO A 282 0.09 -8.94 16.52
CA PRO A 282 1.32 -8.22 16.20
C PRO A 282 1.88 -8.71 14.86
N PRO A 283 2.55 -7.85 14.08
CA PRO A 283 3.11 -8.26 12.81
C PRO A 283 4.24 -9.26 13.07
N THR A 284 4.16 -10.44 12.47
CA THR A 284 5.06 -11.55 12.78
C THR A 284 6.38 -11.52 12.00
N THR A 285 6.48 -10.72 10.93
CA THR A 285 7.71 -10.56 10.11
C THR A 285 7.82 -9.17 9.45
N GLU A 286 9.02 -8.75 9.01
CA GLU A 286 9.23 -7.52 8.23
C GLU A 286 8.52 -7.52 6.86
N GLU A 287 8.22 -8.70 6.32
CA GLU A 287 7.49 -8.87 5.06
C GLU A 287 5.97 -8.82 5.26
N SER A 288 5.44 -9.20 6.44
CA SER A 288 4.02 -9.05 6.78
C SER A 288 3.72 -7.66 7.37
N LYS A 289 3.70 -6.61 6.53
CA LYS A 289 3.42 -5.22 6.94
C LYS A 289 1.95 -4.94 7.34
N ALA A 290 1.13 -5.97 7.57
CA ALA A 290 -0.27 -5.82 7.90
C ALA A 290 -0.57 -6.40 9.29
N THR A 291 -0.71 -5.52 10.28
CA THR A 291 -1.25 -5.82 11.62
C THR A 291 -2.77 -5.89 11.54
N GLY A 292 -3.35 -7.09 11.61
CA GLY A 292 -4.80 -7.30 11.75
C GLY A 292 -5.26 -7.22 13.20
N CYS A 293 -6.47 -6.71 13.45
CA CYS A 293 -7.16 -6.89 14.72
C CYS A 293 -8.40 -7.75 14.50
N PHE A 294 -8.50 -8.83 15.28
CA PHE A 294 -9.72 -9.62 15.38
C PHE A 294 -10.51 -9.12 16.58
N LEU A 295 -11.81 -8.89 16.39
CA LEU A 295 -12.72 -8.51 17.45
C LEU A 295 -13.77 -9.62 17.53
N PHE A 296 -13.68 -10.44 18.58
CA PHE A 296 -14.61 -11.53 18.84
C PHE A 296 -15.76 -11.03 19.71
N ILE A 297 -16.96 -11.55 19.46
CA ILE A 297 -18.15 -11.19 20.23
C ILE A 297 -18.68 -12.44 20.92
N ASN A 298 -18.85 -12.37 22.26
CA ASN A 298 -19.32 -13.39 23.23
C ASN A 298 -18.31 -14.37 23.85
N ASP A 299 -18.63 -14.73 25.10
CA ASP A 299 -17.95 -15.69 25.99
C ASP A 299 -18.30 -17.18 25.70
N ASP A 300 -19.26 -17.45 24.81
CA ASP A 300 -19.74 -18.81 24.47
C ASP A 300 -18.88 -19.54 23.42
N MET A 301 -17.63 -19.11 23.22
CA MET A 301 -16.66 -19.90 22.45
C MET A 301 -16.21 -21.08 23.31
N ASP A 302 -17.01 -22.14 23.24
CA ASP A 302 -16.69 -23.48 23.72
C ASP A 302 -15.24 -23.81 23.31
N ASN A 303 -14.42 -24.27 24.27
CA ASN A 303 -12.97 -24.50 24.11
C ASN A 303 -12.62 -25.49 22.97
N SER A 304 -13.62 -26.11 22.35
CA SER A 304 -13.52 -27.02 21.20
C SER A 304 -13.22 -26.31 19.86
N VAL A 305 -13.49 -25.00 19.71
CA VAL A 305 -13.25 -24.26 18.45
C VAL A 305 -11.80 -23.76 18.32
N GLN A 306 -11.00 -23.80 19.39
CA GLN A 306 -9.59 -23.42 19.34
C GLN A 306 -8.71 -24.38 18.49
N GLY A 307 -9.17 -25.61 18.21
CA GLY A 307 -8.35 -26.65 17.57
C GLY A 307 -8.51 -26.83 16.06
N GLU A 308 -9.73 -26.77 15.50
CA GLU A 308 -9.97 -27.35 14.16
C GLU A 308 -10.28 -26.36 13.02
N ASN A 309 -10.65 -25.10 13.31
CA ASN A 309 -10.92 -24.10 12.26
C ASN A 309 -9.89 -22.97 12.15
N LEU A 310 -9.03 -22.77 13.15
CA LEU A 310 -7.94 -21.80 13.09
C LEU A 310 -6.76 -22.28 12.22
N THR A 311 -6.58 -23.60 12.06
CA THR A 311 -5.53 -24.20 11.21
C THR A 311 -5.73 -23.95 9.71
N SER A 312 -6.94 -23.59 9.27
CA SER A 312 -7.18 -23.14 7.89
C SER A 312 -6.71 -21.68 7.64
N PHE A 313 -6.45 -20.92 8.70
CA PHE A 313 -5.89 -19.57 8.65
C PHE A 313 -4.41 -19.49 9.05
N SER A 314 -3.86 -20.55 9.67
CA SER A 314 -2.45 -20.66 10.06
C SER A 314 -1.81 -21.96 9.56
N LYS A 315 -1.58 -22.08 8.25
CA LYS A 315 -0.60 -23.02 7.70
C LYS A 315 0.72 -22.30 7.43
N ILE A 316 1.48 -22.04 8.50
CA ILE A 316 2.95 -22.03 8.50
C ILE A 316 3.35 -22.76 9.78
N GLU A 317 4.09 -23.85 9.61
CA GLU A 317 4.35 -24.87 10.63
C GLU A 317 5.17 -24.36 11.82
N ASN A 318 4.82 -24.90 12.99
CA ASN A 318 5.56 -24.83 14.24
C ASN A 318 6.93 -25.51 14.12
N THR A 319 8.00 -24.78 14.43
CA THR A 319 9.17 -25.36 15.12
C THR A 319 9.55 -24.45 16.28
N THR A 320 9.54 -25.03 17.48
CA THR A 320 9.98 -24.43 18.73
C THR A 320 11.48 -24.14 18.69
N TRP A 321 11.86 -22.86 18.74
CA TRP A 321 13.23 -22.39 19.00
C TRP A 321 13.20 -21.20 19.98
N PRO A 322 14.20 -21.07 20.88
CA PRO A 322 14.16 -20.11 21.97
C PRO A 322 14.30 -18.68 21.47
N ILE A 323 13.79 -17.74 22.28
CA ILE A 323 13.85 -16.29 22.08
C ILE A 323 15.29 -15.85 21.75
N SER A 324 15.57 -15.65 20.47
CA SER A 324 16.65 -14.78 19.99
C SER A 324 16.14 -13.94 18.82
N THR A 325 16.41 -12.65 18.91
CA THR A 325 16.09 -11.60 17.93
C THR A 325 16.74 -11.90 16.59
N ALA A 326 15.95 -12.19 15.56
CA ALA A 326 16.42 -12.23 14.17
C ALA A 326 16.22 -10.86 13.51
N LEU A 327 17.30 -10.10 13.37
CA LEU A 327 17.51 -9.06 12.36
C LEU A 327 18.88 -9.36 11.73
N SER A 328 18.97 -9.19 10.40
CA SER A 328 20.09 -9.60 9.53
C SER A 328 21.49 -9.53 10.15
N ASP A 329 22.29 -10.57 9.92
CA ASP A 329 23.65 -10.81 10.42
C ASP A 329 24.72 -9.73 10.11
N ASP A 330 24.36 -8.58 9.53
CA ASP A 330 25.31 -7.58 9.02
C ASP A 330 25.22 -6.20 9.71
N MET A 331 24.46 -6.06 10.80
CA MET A 331 24.35 -4.78 11.53
C MET A 331 24.64 -4.94 13.04
N GLY A 332 25.91 -4.84 13.42
CA GLY A 332 26.33 -4.76 14.82
C GLY A 332 25.77 -3.52 15.55
N ASN A 333 25.53 -3.65 16.86
CA ASN A 333 25.15 -2.59 17.82
C ASN A 333 24.10 -1.56 17.35
N CYS A 334 22.95 -2.03 16.85
CA CYS A 334 21.81 -1.19 16.47
C CYS A 334 20.75 -1.14 17.60
N ALA A 335 20.19 0.05 17.87
CA ALA A 335 19.08 0.24 18.82
C ALA A 335 17.86 0.93 18.19
N GLN A 336 16.66 0.57 18.65
CA GLN A 336 15.39 1.17 18.22
C GLN A 336 14.61 1.73 19.43
N VAL A 337 14.07 2.94 19.27
CA VAL A 337 13.39 3.68 20.34
C VAL A 337 11.99 4.09 19.89
N LYS A 338 10.97 3.84 20.72
CA LYS A 338 9.55 4.16 20.44
C LYS A 338 8.92 5.19 21.39
N ASN A 339 9.53 5.45 22.55
CA ASN A 339 9.07 6.44 23.54
C ASN A 339 10.27 7.07 24.27
N LEU A 340 10.03 8.14 25.04
CA LEU A 340 11.09 8.91 25.71
C LEU A 340 11.77 8.15 26.86
N THR A 341 11.02 7.31 27.58
CA THR A 341 11.58 6.52 28.69
C THR A 341 12.57 5.50 28.17
N ASP A 342 12.24 4.83 27.06
CA ASP A 342 13.15 3.92 26.37
C ASP A 342 14.36 4.64 25.80
N PHE A 343 14.17 5.85 25.26
CA PHE A 343 15.26 6.68 24.75
C PHE A 343 16.31 6.96 25.84
N ALA A 344 15.85 7.47 26.99
CA ALA A 344 16.69 7.77 28.14
C ALA A 344 17.37 6.51 28.68
N ARG A 345 16.62 5.40 28.80
CA ARG A 345 17.17 4.12 29.26
C ARG A 345 18.29 3.61 28.36
N ILE A 346 18.07 3.59 27.04
CA ILE A 346 19.06 3.13 26.06
C ILE A 346 20.31 4.02 26.09
N GLY A 347 20.13 5.34 26.19
CA GLY A 347 21.23 6.28 26.38
C GLY A 347 22.06 5.94 27.61
N ASN A 348 21.43 5.75 28.76
CA ASN A 348 22.12 5.50 30.02
C ASN A 348 22.81 4.13 30.09
N THR A 349 22.29 3.10 29.43
CA THR A 349 22.86 1.74 29.52
C THR A 349 23.87 1.45 28.43
N THR A 350 23.60 1.91 27.21
CA THR A 350 24.33 1.48 26.00
C THR A 350 24.73 2.64 25.10
N GLY A 351 24.42 3.89 25.46
CA GLY A 351 24.64 5.05 24.58
C GLY A 351 26.07 5.13 24.05
N SER A 352 27.07 4.88 24.90
CA SER A 352 28.48 5.01 24.53
C SER A 352 28.98 3.94 23.55
N THR A 353 28.24 2.85 23.34
CA THR A 353 28.62 1.74 22.45
C THR A 353 27.72 1.60 21.22
N VAL A 354 26.56 2.26 21.21
CA VAL A 354 25.63 2.26 20.08
C VAL A 354 26.21 3.09 18.93
N THR A 355 26.34 2.46 17.77
CA THR A 355 26.84 3.11 16.54
C THR A 355 25.73 3.44 15.56
N ALA A 356 24.56 2.82 15.70
CA ALA A 356 23.38 3.11 14.89
C ALA A 356 22.10 3.19 15.74
N LEU A 357 21.34 4.27 15.58
CA LEU A 357 20.13 4.53 16.37
C LEU A 357 18.94 4.92 15.48
N ASN A 358 17.84 4.20 15.65
CA ASN A 358 16.55 4.51 15.00
C ASN A 358 15.54 5.03 16.03
N VAL A 359 15.33 6.33 16.04
CA VAL A 359 14.42 7.03 16.93
C VAL A 359 13.09 7.28 16.21
N ARG A 360 11.99 6.76 16.77
CA ARG A 360 10.63 7.03 16.29
C ARG A 360 9.75 7.46 17.44
N LEU A 361 9.62 8.77 17.62
CA LEU A 361 8.88 9.34 18.72
C LEU A 361 7.57 9.93 18.23
N TYR A 362 6.48 9.56 18.90
CA TYR A 362 5.14 10.08 18.64
C TYR A 362 4.65 10.72 19.94
N SER A 363 4.37 12.02 19.92
CA SER A 363 3.76 12.70 21.06
C SER A 363 2.52 13.48 20.65
N LYS A 364 1.42 13.24 21.36
CA LYS A 364 0.24 14.10 21.35
C LYS A 364 -0.20 14.32 22.80
N PRO A 365 -0.27 15.56 23.32
CA PRO A 365 0.05 16.84 22.66
C PRO A 365 1.55 17.05 22.38
N PHE A 366 1.91 18.19 21.79
CA PHE A 366 3.31 18.60 21.58
C PHE A 366 4.09 18.46 22.88
N CYS A 367 5.22 17.75 22.85
CA CYS A 367 6.11 17.65 23.99
C CYS A 367 7.48 18.22 23.68
N SER A 368 8.10 18.75 24.73
CA SER A 368 9.48 19.18 24.68
C SER A 368 10.38 18.06 25.21
N ILE A 369 11.45 17.75 24.49
CA ILE A 369 12.48 16.82 24.91
C ILE A 369 13.66 17.59 25.46
N ASP A 370 14.29 17.06 26.50
CA ASP A 370 15.60 17.50 26.92
C ASP A 370 16.65 17.03 25.89
N PRO A 371 17.31 17.94 25.14
CA PRO A 371 18.44 17.59 24.28
C PRO A 371 19.54 16.80 24.99
N GLY A 372 19.70 16.94 26.31
CA GLY A 372 20.63 16.18 27.14
C GLY A 372 20.50 14.66 26.98
N LEU A 373 19.34 14.16 26.54
CA LEU A 373 19.13 12.74 26.23
C LEU A 373 20.01 12.21 25.08
N LEU A 374 20.57 13.08 24.24
CA LEU A 374 21.51 12.70 23.19
C LEU A 374 22.97 12.57 23.67
N LEU A 375 23.31 13.14 24.83
CA LEU A 375 24.68 13.18 25.35
C LEU A 375 25.32 11.80 25.56
N PRO A 376 24.59 10.74 25.96
CA PRO A 376 25.22 9.44 26.17
C PRO A 376 25.72 8.77 24.87
N PHE A 377 25.27 9.21 23.70
CA PHE A 377 25.50 8.52 22.42
C PHE A 377 26.82 8.87 21.73
N THR A 378 27.95 8.76 22.44
CA THR A 378 29.26 9.25 21.99
C THR A 378 29.89 8.52 20.79
N SER A 379 29.43 7.30 20.50
CA SER A 379 29.93 6.46 19.39
C SER A 379 28.98 6.42 18.20
N LEU A 380 27.99 7.30 18.14
CA LEU A 380 26.91 7.24 17.17
C LEU A 380 27.36 7.68 15.77
N VAL A 381 27.37 6.74 14.82
CA VAL A 381 27.74 6.98 13.41
C VAL A 381 26.51 7.20 12.53
N ASN A 382 25.40 6.52 12.82
CA ASN A 382 24.16 6.58 12.05
C ASN A 382 22.97 6.94 12.93
N LEU A 383 22.29 8.05 12.62
CA LEU A 383 21.08 8.47 13.31
C LEU A 383 19.91 8.59 12.33
N TYR A 384 18.88 7.77 12.54
CA TYR A 384 17.57 7.96 11.93
C TYR A 384 16.62 8.56 12.96
N TRP A 385 16.12 9.76 12.69
CA TRP A 385 15.22 10.49 13.56
C TRP A 385 13.87 10.71 12.88
N TYR A 386 12.83 10.15 13.47
CA TYR A 386 11.45 10.44 13.15
C TYR A 386 10.76 10.98 14.39
N SER A 387 10.15 12.16 14.26
CA SER A 387 9.32 12.73 15.31
C SER A 387 8.04 13.33 14.75
N GLU A 388 6.96 13.24 15.54
CA GLU A 388 5.71 13.95 15.31
C GLU A 388 5.36 14.74 16.57
N GLY A 389 5.38 16.07 16.47
CA GLY A 389 4.96 16.97 17.54
C GLY A 389 5.97 17.10 18.68
N ILE A 390 7.25 17.19 18.36
CA ILE A 390 8.32 17.20 19.35
C ILE A 390 9.28 18.36 19.10
N GLU A 391 9.53 19.14 20.14
CA GLU A 391 10.50 20.25 20.19
C GLU A 391 11.58 19.95 21.23
N PHE A 392 12.70 20.69 21.22
CA PHE A 392 13.70 20.63 22.30
C PHE A 392 13.46 21.78 23.26
N SER A 393 13.58 21.54 24.56
CA SER A 393 13.17 22.52 25.59
C SER A 393 14.08 23.71 25.70
N GLU A 394 15.37 23.56 25.44
CA GLU A 394 16.36 24.62 25.57
C GLU A 394 17.48 24.46 24.53
N PRO A 395 18.12 25.57 24.08
CA PRO A 395 19.34 25.51 23.29
C PRO A 395 20.47 24.89 24.11
N VAL A 396 21.01 23.75 23.66
CA VAL A 396 22.22 23.18 24.28
C VAL A 396 23.45 23.63 23.51
N PRO A 397 24.41 24.28 24.18
CA PRO A 397 25.68 24.60 23.57
C PRO A 397 26.51 23.33 23.40
N ASN A 398 26.63 22.89 22.14
CA ASN A 398 27.55 21.86 21.64
C ASN A 398 27.23 20.42 22.08
N PHE A 399 27.16 19.50 21.10
CA PHE A 399 26.94 18.06 21.33
C PHE A 399 28.21 17.28 20.99
N PRO A 400 29.18 17.19 21.92
CA PRO A 400 30.38 16.37 21.68
C PRO A 400 30.01 14.90 21.40
N ALA A 401 28.85 14.45 21.90
CA ALA A 401 28.35 13.11 21.66
C ALA A 401 28.12 12.77 20.18
N LEU A 402 27.86 13.75 19.31
CA LEU A 402 27.57 13.53 17.90
C LEU A 402 28.75 13.85 16.98
N GLU A 403 29.97 14.00 17.52
CA GLU A 403 31.16 14.29 16.73
C GLU A 403 31.50 13.17 15.73
N THR A 404 31.15 11.92 16.05
CA THR A 404 31.37 10.74 15.21
C THR A 404 30.25 10.50 14.18
N LEU A 405 29.20 11.33 14.17
CA LEU A 405 28.02 11.11 13.34
C LEU A 405 28.32 11.37 11.86
N GLU A 406 28.22 10.32 11.04
CA GLU A 406 28.47 10.36 9.61
C GLU A 406 27.19 10.42 8.77
N THR A 407 26.12 9.77 9.23
CA THR A 407 24.83 9.73 8.54
C THR A 407 23.70 10.22 9.44
N LEU A 408 22.97 11.22 8.97
CA LEU A 408 21.79 11.75 9.63
C LEU A 408 20.58 11.69 8.68
N THR A 409 19.54 10.98 9.09
CA THR A 409 18.24 10.96 8.41
C THR A 409 17.18 11.57 9.31
N ILE A 410 16.49 12.59 8.83
CA ILE A 410 15.43 13.27 9.56
C ILE A 410 14.15 13.20 8.74
N ARG A 411 13.10 12.66 9.36
CA ARG A 411 11.76 12.62 8.80
C ARG A 411 10.75 13.23 9.77
N HIS A 412 9.90 14.10 9.26
CA HIS A 412 8.88 14.77 10.07
C HIS A 412 7.53 14.78 9.33
N GLU A 413 6.40 14.63 10.02
CA GLU A 413 5.09 14.56 9.35
C GLU A 413 4.21 15.81 9.53
N MET A 414 4.47 16.64 10.54
CA MET A 414 3.65 17.83 10.83
C MET A 414 4.48 19.12 10.96
N LEU A 415 3.87 20.27 11.24
CA LEU A 415 4.60 21.47 11.70
C LEU A 415 4.24 21.67 13.18
N PRO A 416 5.14 22.25 14.01
CA PRO A 416 6.49 22.77 13.71
C PRO A 416 7.50 21.68 13.35
N GLY A 417 8.59 22.05 12.67
CA GLY A 417 9.56 21.10 12.11
C GLY A 417 10.36 20.33 13.18
N PRO A 418 11.19 19.37 12.75
CA PRO A 418 11.95 18.53 13.68
C PRO A 418 12.91 19.37 14.50
N ALA A 419 12.87 19.17 15.82
CA ALA A 419 13.66 19.88 16.80
C ALA A 419 15.18 19.89 16.49
N LEU A 420 15.71 18.79 15.93
CA LEU A 420 17.12 18.63 15.57
C LEU A 420 17.64 19.66 14.54
N LEU A 421 16.76 20.25 13.73
CA LEU A 421 17.16 21.23 12.73
C LEU A 421 17.05 22.67 13.24
N SER A 422 16.56 22.89 14.47
CA SER A 422 16.31 24.24 14.96
C SER A 422 17.59 25.07 14.94
N ASN A 423 17.44 26.38 14.66
CA ASN A 423 18.57 27.32 14.66
C ASN A 423 19.21 27.43 16.04
N GLU A 424 18.43 27.16 17.09
CA GLU A 424 18.81 27.31 18.49
C GLU A 424 19.85 26.28 18.93
N LEU A 425 19.89 25.09 18.32
CA LEU A 425 20.84 24.04 18.70
C LEU A 425 22.28 24.28 18.23
N ASN A 426 22.50 25.13 17.22
CA ASN A 426 23.82 25.38 16.61
C ASN A 426 24.66 24.11 16.38
N LEU A 427 24.01 23.01 16.01
CA LEU A 427 24.65 21.70 15.92
C LEU A 427 25.68 21.67 14.79
N THR A 428 26.95 21.45 15.15
CA THR A 428 28.04 21.21 14.21
C THR A 428 28.45 19.75 14.25
N LEU A 429 28.49 19.11 13.08
CA LEU A 429 28.73 17.66 12.95
C LEU A 429 29.98 17.45 12.08
N PRO A 430 31.19 17.39 12.68
CA PRO A 430 32.46 17.37 11.96
C PRO A 430 32.64 16.16 11.04
N CYS A 431 32.00 15.04 11.34
CA CYS A 431 32.10 13.82 10.52
C CYS A 431 30.92 13.62 9.55
N LEU A 432 29.94 14.52 9.51
CA LEU A 432 28.73 14.33 8.71
C LEU A 432 29.05 14.27 7.20
N ARG A 433 28.78 13.11 6.58
CA ARG A 433 28.96 12.87 5.15
C ARG A 433 27.64 12.71 4.41
N LYS A 434 26.60 12.23 5.08
CA LYS A 434 25.30 11.92 4.48
C LYS A 434 24.17 12.55 5.27
N LEU A 435 23.37 13.35 4.57
CA LEU A 435 22.19 14.00 5.14
C LEU A 435 20.95 13.65 4.32
N GLU A 436 19.92 13.12 4.97
CA GLU A 436 18.61 12.87 4.36
C GLU A 436 17.50 13.61 5.09
N LEU A 437 16.78 14.46 4.37
CA LEU A 437 15.72 15.32 4.89
C LEU A 437 14.40 14.98 4.20
N TYR A 438 13.39 14.62 4.99
CA TYR A 438 12.06 14.30 4.50
C TYR A 438 11.02 15.13 5.24
N ARG A 439 10.29 15.99 4.50
CA ARG A 439 9.19 16.83 5.03
C ARG A 439 9.62 17.69 6.24
N VAL A 440 10.76 18.35 6.12
CA VAL A 440 11.34 19.17 7.20
C VAL A 440 10.89 20.63 7.10
N ASN A 441 11.09 21.41 8.17
CA ASN A 441 10.96 22.87 8.11
C ASN A 441 12.09 23.44 7.25
N ILE A 442 11.73 24.16 6.19
CA ILE A 442 12.67 24.61 5.15
C ILE A 442 13.70 25.60 5.69
N PRO A 443 13.33 26.70 6.38
CA PRO A 443 14.31 27.61 6.98
C PRO A 443 15.31 26.92 7.91
N ALA A 444 14.83 26.02 8.78
CA ALA A 444 15.67 25.26 9.69
C ALA A 444 16.67 24.35 8.95
N ALA A 445 16.21 23.67 7.90
CA ALA A 445 17.04 22.82 7.06
C ALA A 445 18.11 23.61 6.28
N ILE A 446 17.77 24.79 5.79
CA ILE A 446 18.71 25.70 5.11
C ILE A 446 19.82 26.10 6.06
N SER A 447 19.47 26.61 7.24
CA SER A 447 20.44 27.00 8.26
C SER A 447 21.33 25.83 8.71
N PHE A 448 20.76 24.65 8.86
CA PHE A 448 21.52 23.44 9.18
C PHE A 448 22.51 23.06 8.08
N THR A 449 22.08 23.18 6.82
CA THR A 449 22.93 22.92 5.65
C THR A 449 24.05 23.95 5.54
N ASN A 450 23.79 25.24 5.84
CA ASN A 450 24.84 26.27 5.88
C ASN A 450 25.97 25.91 6.86
N ARG A 451 25.65 25.31 8.00
CA ARG A 451 26.64 24.94 9.04
C ARG A 451 27.45 23.69 8.70
N ASN A 452 26.82 22.70 8.04
CA ASN A 452 27.39 21.36 7.87
C ASN A 452 27.65 20.96 6.41
N GLY A 453 27.19 21.75 5.44
CA GLY A 453 27.14 21.43 4.01
C GLY A 453 28.51 21.14 3.40
N ALA A 454 29.56 21.86 3.82
CA ALA A 454 30.91 21.71 3.27
C ALA A 454 31.48 20.29 3.37
N ARG A 455 30.94 19.46 4.27
CA ARG A 455 31.42 18.09 4.54
C ARG A 455 30.56 17.03 3.88
N LEU A 456 29.39 17.40 3.36
CA LEU A 456 28.42 16.50 2.77
C LEU A 456 28.91 15.96 1.43
N VAL A 457 28.84 14.65 1.30
CA VAL A 457 29.08 13.89 0.07
C VAL A 457 27.76 13.39 -0.53
N HIS A 458 26.75 13.18 0.32
CA HIS A 458 25.41 12.75 -0.08
C HIS A 458 24.35 13.63 0.58
N LEU A 459 23.45 14.19 -0.23
CA LEU A 459 22.32 15.00 0.24
C LEU A 459 21.02 14.50 -0.39
N THR A 460 20.05 14.17 0.45
CA THR A 460 18.65 13.95 0.05
C THR A 460 17.81 15.04 0.68
N ALA A 461 17.08 15.81 -0.12
CA ALA A 461 16.26 16.91 0.40
C ALA A 461 14.99 17.15 -0.44
N PRO A 462 13.94 17.75 0.16
CA PRO A 462 12.76 18.17 -0.58
C PRO A 462 13.09 19.31 -1.55
N THR A 463 12.33 19.38 -2.64
CA THR A 463 12.54 20.32 -3.75
C THR A 463 12.59 21.78 -3.29
N GLU A 464 11.79 22.10 -2.28
CA GLU A 464 11.63 23.42 -1.67
C GLU A 464 12.92 23.96 -1.06
N ILE A 465 13.82 23.08 -0.58
CA ILE A 465 15.11 23.54 -0.03
C ILE A 465 15.94 24.20 -1.13
N PHE A 466 15.87 23.70 -2.36
CA PHE A 466 16.73 24.12 -3.46
C PHE A 466 16.29 25.40 -4.17
N ILE A 467 15.14 25.96 -3.81
CA ILE A 467 14.63 27.21 -4.40
C ILE A 467 15.35 28.41 -3.78
N ASP A 468 15.60 28.34 -2.48
CA ASP A 468 16.11 29.46 -1.69
C ASP A 468 17.60 29.33 -1.38
N ILE A 469 18.27 28.25 -1.85
CA ILE A 469 19.69 28.03 -1.61
C ILE A 469 20.45 27.68 -2.87
N GLU A 470 21.66 28.22 -2.95
CA GLU A 470 22.70 27.75 -3.85
C GLU A 470 23.36 26.50 -3.24
N VAL A 471 22.65 25.36 -3.29
CA VAL A 471 23.04 24.12 -2.57
C VAL A 471 24.47 23.68 -2.91
N PHE A 472 24.88 23.92 -4.15
CA PHE A 472 26.19 23.56 -4.66
C PHE A 472 27.31 24.49 -4.19
N ASP A 473 27.00 25.70 -3.70
CA ASP A 473 27.96 26.57 -3.00
C ASP A 473 28.12 26.16 -1.55
N LEU A 474 27.02 25.71 -0.94
CA LEU A 474 27.01 25.23 0.44
C LEU A 474 27.64 23.85 0.59
N CYS A 475 27.59 23.02 -0.46
CA CYS A 475 28.03 21.63 -0.43
C CYS A 475 29.06 21.32 -1.54
N PRO A 476 30.25 21.96 -1.57
CA PRO A 476 31.24 21.80 -2.65
C PRO A 476 31.79 20.38 -2.85
N ASN A 477 31.64 19.50 -1.85
CA ASN A 477 32.10 18.11 -1.89
C ASN A 477 30.99 17.10 -2.24
N LEU A 478 29.81 17.60 -2.66
CA LEU A 478 28.64 16.76 -2.90
C LEU A 478 28.83 15.87 -4.12
N ASN A 479 28.86 14.55 -3.90
CA ASN A 479 28.95 13.56 -4.97
C ASN A 479 27.57 13.16 -5.50
N THR A 480 26.61 12.94 -4.59
CA THR A 480 25.26 12.50 -4.94
C THR A 480 24.22 13.43 -4.34
N LEU A 481 23.35 13.96 -5.21
CA LEU A 481 22.18 14.73 -4.83
C LEU A 481 20.91 13.93 -5.11
N THR A 482 20.01 13.81 -4.13
CA THR A 482 18.68 13.22 -4.31
C THR A 482 17.62 14.28 -4.02
N VAL A 483 16.84 14.63 -5.04
CA VAL A 483 15.71 15.54 -4.94
C VAL A 483 14.45 14.73 -4.68
N THR A 484 13.78 15.03 -3.56
CA THR A 484 12.49 14.43 -3.21
C THR A 484 11.38 15.45 -3.43
N PRO A 485 10.20 15.02 -3.91
CA PRO A 485 9.05 15.92 -3.94
C PRO A 485 8.46 16.05 -2.54
N ALA A 486 8.27 17.26 -2.04
CA ALA A 486 7.30 17.47 -0.96
C ALA A 486 5.98 18.07 -1.49
N ARG A 487 6.02 18.88 -2.56
CA ARG A 487 4.85 19.44 -3.26
C ARG A 487 5.03 19.45 -4.78
N GLN A 488 3.98 19.81 -5.54
CA GLN A 488 4.05 20.03 -7.01
C GLN A 488 4.82 21.32 -7.35
N ILE A 489 6.02 21.48 -6.81
CA ILE A 489 6.86 22.65 -7.05
C ILE A 489 7.93 22.23 -8.07
N ALA A 490 8.04 23.00 -9.14
CA ALA A 490 9.09 22.82 -10.13
C ALA A 490 10.42 23.34 -9.57
N LEU A 491 11.53 22.68 -9.92
CA LEU A 491 12.85 23.24 -9.67
C LEU A 491 13.02 24.52 -10.52
N PRO A 492 13.76 25.53 -10.03
CA PRO A 492 14.09 26.70 -10.83
C PRO A 492 14.83 26.31 -12.11
N GLU A 493 14.59 26.99 -13.23
CA GLU A 493 15.24 26.67 -14.52
C GLU A 493 16.76 26.80 -14.47
N HIS A 494 17.27 27.67 -13.60
CA HIS A 494 18.69 27.91 -13.38
C HIS A 494 19.31 26.96 -12.34
N PHE A 495 18.57 25.98 -11.82
CA PHE A 495 19.08 25.07 -10.78
C PHE A 495 20.36 24.34 -11.18
N LEU A 496 20.50 23.99 -12.47
CA LEU A 496 21.69 23.33 -13.02
C LEU A 496 22.58 24.27 -13.85
N VAL A 497 22.46 25.59 -13.64
CA VAL A 497 23.30 26.60 -14.30
C VAL A 497 24.20 27.22 -13.25
N ARG A 498 25.52 27.14 -13.43
CA ARG A 498 26.49 27.69 -12.47
C ARG A 498 27.61 28.44 -13.16
N SER A 499 28.02 29.56 -12.54
CA SER A 499 29.22 30.31 -12.91
C SER A 499 30.50 29.59 -12.48
N VAL A 500 30.47 28.89 -11.34
CA VAL A 500 31.61 28.11 -10.80
C VAL A 500 31.35 26.61 -10.96
N PRO A 501 32.23 25.85 -11.66
CA PRO A 501 32.07 24.40 -11.83
C PRO A 501 32.04 23.63 -10.51
N HIS A 502 31.06 22.73 -10.37
CA HIS A 502 30.97 21.80 -9.25
C HIS A 502 31.66 20.47 -9.59
N VAL A 503 32.94 20.37 -9.24
CA VAL A 503 33.83 19.29 -9.71
C VAL A 503 33.58 17.91 -9.08
N SER A 504 32.82 17.82 -7.98
CA SER A 504 32.64 16.58 -7.23
C SER A 504 31.32 15.84 -7.52
N LEU A 505 30.33 16.51 -8.12
CA LEU A 505 28.98 15.94 -8.32
C LEU A 505 29.01 14.90 -9.44
N GLN A 506 28.67 13.66 -9.10
CA GLN A 506 28.67 12.53 -10.04
C GLN A 506 27.27 12.04 -10.38
N LYS A 507 26.32 12.19 -9.45
CA LYS A 507 24.97 11.65 -9.60
C LYS A 507 23.88 12.57 -9.07
N ILE A 508 22.83 12.75 -9.87
CA ILE A 508 21.58 13.39 -9.44
C ILE A 508 20.46 12.36 -9.48
N ARG A 509 19.64 12.27 -8.43
CA ARG A 509 18.50 11.35 -8.35
C ARG A 509 17.21 12.14 -8.13
N PHE A 510 16.18 11.81 -8.89
CA PHE A 510 14.84 12.35 -8.74
C PHE A 510 13.89 11.26 -8.27
N SER A 511 13.23 11.49 -7.14
CA SER A 511 12.31 10.50 -6.56
C SER A 511 10.92 10.49 -7.19
N THR A 512 10.64 11.30 -8.22
CA THR A 512 9.31 11.36 -8.86
C THR A 512 9.35 11.83 -10.33
N THR A 513 8.27 11.54 -11.06
CA THR A 513 8.04 11.94 -12.46
C THR A 513 7.24 13.23 -12.62
N HIS A 514 6.79 13.86 -11.53
CA HIS A 514 5.91 15.03 -11.61
C HIS A 514 6.61 16.37 -11.85
N ILE A 515 7.94 16.38 -11.91
CA ILE A 515 8.71 17.61 -12.18
C ILE A 515 8.83 17.74 -13.70
N THR A 516 8.50 18.91 -14.23
CA THR A 516 8.77 19.29 -15.62
C THR A 516 10.27 19.53 -15.75
N PHE A 517 10.97 18.57 -16.33
CA PHE A 517 12.43 18.57 -16.37
C PHE A 517 13.03 19.11 -17.68
N GLU A 518 12.20 19.34 -18.69
CA GLU A 518 12.63 19.61 -20.07
C GLU A 518 13.55 20.83 -20.14
N SER A 519 13.09 22.01 -19.67
CA SER A 519 13.90 23.23 -19.71
C SER A 519 15.17 23.15 -18.84
N MET A 520 15.10 22.49 -17.69
CA MET A 520 16.24 22.37 -16.77
C MET A 520 17.39 21.55 -17.38
N PHE A 521 17.09 20.46 -18.07
CA PHE A 521 18.13 19.61 -18.66
C PHE A 521 18.63 20.11 -20.02
N GLU A 522 17.81 20.84 -20.76
CA GLU A 522 18.27 21.56 -21.96
C GLU A 522 19.36 22.57 -21.59
N ASN A 523 19.15 23.31 -20.50
CA ASN A 523 20.06 24.33 -19.97
C ASN A 523 21.26 23.78 -19.19
N LEU A 524 21.31 22.47 -18.89
CA LEU A 524 22.43 21.87 -18.15
C LEU A 524 23.74 21.99 -18.96
N GLN A 525 24.72 22.71 -18.44
CA GLN A 525 26.05 22.84 -19.04
C GLN A 525 27.00 21.80 -18.43
N PRO A 526 27.53 20.84 -19.21
CA PRO A 526 28.48 19.84 -18.70
C PRO A 526 29.71 20.47 -18.04
N GLU A 527 30.11 21.65 -18.47
CA GLU A 527 31.24 22.41 -17.93
C GLU A 527 30.97 22.89 -16.49
N SER A 528 29.71 23.15 -16.14
CA SER A 528 29.29 23.46 -14.77
C SER A 528 29.35 22.24 -13.85
N PHE A 529 29.31 21.02 -14.39
CA PHE A 529 29.33 19.77 -13.62
C PHE A 529 30.19 18.69 -14.32
N PRO A 530 31.52 18.90 -14.40
CA PRO A 530 32.39 18.08 -15.25
C PRO A 530 32.48 16.60 -14.80
N SER A 531 32.11 16.30 -13.56
CA SER A 531 32.10 14.93 -13.00
C SER A 531 30.74 14.24 -13.10
N LEU A 532 29.69 14.92 -13.56
CA LEU A 532 28.32 14.39 -13.57
C LEU A 532 28.20 13.30 -14.64
N LYS A 533 27.90 12.08 -14.21
CA LYS A 533 27.86 10.89 -15.07
C LYS A 533 26.48 10.26 -15.18
N ASP A 534 25.63 10.46 -14.17
CA ASP A 534 24.35 9.78 -14.06
C ASP A 534 23.27 10.70 -13.51
N ILE A 535 22.15 10.76 -14.22
CA ILE A 535 20.90 11.33 -13.74
C ILE A 535 19.90 10.17 -13.66
N GLN A 536 19.40 9.92 -12.47
CA GLN A 536 18.50 8.83 -12.18
C GLN A 536 17.11 9.35 -11.85
N ALA A 537 16.07 8.76 -12.41
CA ALA A 537 14.69 9.06 -12.06
C ALA A 537 13.97 7.79 -11.60
N ALA A 538 13.67 7.73 -10.30
CA ALA A 538 13.28 6.51 -9.61
C ALA A 538 11.88 5.98 -9.98
N ASP A 539 11.05 6.80 -10.62
CA ASP A 539 9.66 6.47 -10.96
C ASP A 539 9.42 6.36 -12.47
N ILE A 540 10.48 6.39 -13.29
CA ILE A 540 10.36 6.17 -14.73
C ILE A 540 10.17 4.68 -15.02
N LYS A 541 9.27 4.41 -15.97
CA LYS A 541 9.18 3.14 -16.68
C LYS A 541 9.55 3.38 -18.13
N TRP A 542 10.61 2.73 -18.59
CA TRP A 542 11.00 2.80 -19.99
C TRP A 542 9.92 2.19 -20.89
N PRO A 543 9.55 2.86 -22.00
CA PRO A 543 8.56 2.33 -22.93
C PRO A 543 9.12 1.11 -23.67
N THR A 544 8.32 0.05 -23.79
CA THR A 544 8.73 -1.21 -24.45
C THR A 544 8.16 -1.40 -25.85
N THR A 545 7.32 -0.48 -26.33
CA THR A 545 6.68 -0.56 -27.66
C THR A 545 6.89 0.74 -28.43
N GLU A 546 6.93 0.67 -29.77
CA GLU A 546 7.13 1.85 -30.63
C GLU A 546 6.08 2.95 -30.38
N ARG A 547 4.81 2.55 -30.19
CA ARG A 547 3.73 3.49 -29.87
C ARG A 547 3.96 4.20 -28.53
N MET A 548 4.48 3.49 -27.53
CA MET A 548 4.82 4.09 -26.24
C MET A 548 6.06 4.97 -26.35
N ILE A 549 7.08 4.57 -27.12
CA ILE A 549 8.30 5.34 -27.37
C ILE A 549 7.93 6.71 -27.96
N LYS A 550 7.10 6.76 -29.00
CA LYS A 550 6.66 8.02 -29.64
C LYS A 550 5.92 8.98 -28.71
N LYS A 551 5.34 8.48 -27.62
CA LYS A 551 4.57 9.28 -26.65
C LYS A 551 5.34 9.61 -25.37
N ASN A 552 6.52 9.03 -25.19
CA ASN A 552 7.23 9.10 -23.93
C ASN A 552 8.21 10.28 -23.93
N THR A 553 8.00 11.23 -23.02
CA THR A 553 8.81 12.46 -22.89
C THR A 553 10.23 12.19 -22.37
N TRP A 554 10.48 11.02 -21.76
CA TRP A 554 11.80 10.66 -21.21
C TRP A 554 12.80 10.21 -22.28
N ILE A 555 12.34 9.78 -23.46
CA ILE A 555 13.21 9.31 -24.54
C ILE A 555 13.97 10.48 -25.19
N PRO A 556 13.32 11.57 -25.66
CA PRO A 556 14.05 12.74 -26.16
C PRO A 556 15.04 13.29 -25.12
N LEU A 557 14.62 13.32 -23.85
CA LEU A 557 15.47 13.79 -22.77
C LEU A 557 16.70 12.90 -22.55
N SER A 558 16.55 11.58 -22.60
CA SER A 558 17.68 10.66 -22.45
C SER A 558 18.70 10.85 -23.57
N GLU A 559 18.25 11.18 -24.78
CA GLU A 559 19.11 11.48 -25.92
C GLU A 559 19.87 12.81 -25.72
N ILE A 560 19.20 13.87 -25.26
CA ILE A 560 19.83 15.16 -24.91
C ILE A 560 20.95 14.96 -23.89
N LEU A 561 20.67 14.23 -22.80
CA LEU A 561 21.65 13.95 -21.76
C LEU A 561 22.80 13.08 -22.27
N ARG A 562 22.51 12.09 -23.13
CA ARG A 562 23.54 11.26 -23.76
C ARG A 562 24.49 12.07 -24.63
N HIS A 563 23.99 13.05 -25.39
CA HIS A 563 24.84 13.95 -26.19
C HIS A 563 25.75 14.83 -25.30
N LYS A 564 25.32 15.13 -24.09
CA LYS A 564 26.10 15.80 -23.04
C LYS A 564 27.03 14.85 -22.26
N GLY A 565 27.10 13.56 -22.62
CA GLY A 565 27.94 12.56 -21.94
C GLY A 565 27.36 12.01 -20.62
N ILE A 566 26.08 12.26 -20.35
CA ILE A 566 25.41 11.92 -19.09
C ILE A 566 24.41 10.78 -19.32
N LYS A 567 24.44 9.76 -18.45
CA LYS A 567 23.47 8.66 -18.49
C LYS A 567 22.15 9.10 -17.87
N PHE A 568 21.03 8.72 -18.47
CA PHE A 568 19.71 8.87 -17.87
C PHE A 568 19.12 7.49 -17.55
N THR A 569 18.92 7.19 -16.26
CA THR A 569 18.62 5.84 -15.76
C THR A 569 17.33 5.77 -14.93
N ASP A 570 16.70 4.60 -14.89
CA ASP A 570 15.58 4.32 -13.98
C ASP A 570 16.08 3.96 -12.56
N ARG A 571 15.16 3.56 -11.66
CA ARG A 571 15.49 3.15 -10.28
C ARG A 571 16.55 2.05 -10.20
N ASN A 572 16.61 1.17 -11.18
CA ASN A 572 17.53 0.03 -11.21
C ASN A 572 18.87 0.38 -11.87
N GLY A 573 19.06 1.65 -12.28
CA GLY A 573 20.25 2.06 -13.02
C GLY A 573 20.21 1.64 -14.48
N VAL A 574 19.06 1.15 -14.98
CA VAL A 574 18.90 0.74 -16.38
C VAL A 574 18.60 1.99 -17.18
N GLY A 575 19.45 2.27 -18.16
CA GLY A 575 19.24 3.35 -19.12
C GLY A 575 18.23 2.94 -20.18
N GLY A 576 17.45 3.91 -20.66
CA GLY A 576 16.63 3.76 -21.86
C GLY A 576 17.50 3.72 -23.11
N SER A 577 18.42 2.77 -23.22
CA SER A 577 19.04 2.47 -24.49
C SER A 577 17.92 1.94 -25.37
N GLY A 578 17.45 2.75 -26.32
CA GLY A 578 16.58 2.31 -27.40
C GLY A 578 17.26 1.14 -28.08
N GLY A 579 16.96 -0.07 -27.60
CA GLY A 579 17.43 -1.29 -28.19
C GLY A 579 16.85 -1.32 -29.59
N ARG A 580 17.67 -0.94 -30.58
CA ARG A 580 17.75 -1.77 -31.77
C ARG A 580 18.24 -3.12 -31.26
N ALA A 581 17.31 -3.94 -30.79
CA ALA A 581 17.47 -5.38 -30.85
C ALA A 581 17.70 -5.66 -32.33
N SER A 582 18.96 -5.93 -32.68
CA SER A 582 19.41 -6.44 -33.96
C SER A 582 18.72 -7.75 -34.28
#